data_AF-A0A925XWU4-F1
#
_entry.id   AF-A0A925XWU4-F1
#
_cell.length_a   1.000
_cell.length_b   1.000
_cell.length_c   1.000
_cell.angle_alpha   90.00
_cell.angle_beta   90.00
_cell.angle_gamma   90.00
#
_symmetry.space_group_name_H-M   'P 1'
#
loop_
_entity.id
_entity.type
_entity.pdbx_description
1 polymer ?
#
loop_
_entity_poly.entity_id
_entity_poly.type
_entity_poly.pdbx_seq_one_letter_code
_entity_poly.pdbx_strand_id
1 'polypeptide(L)'
;MLTIDAFFDACIGKWSIERTYHYLDESATNRIERSHTDYDIRGLSVERRQKVLADNDRSGHTEADYGFYLAFDTLSERGERVQMDLNILFVPTGQDGGVLEGDYLRDRAYEEARPMVARFRYDPTRAELLMTTRYTRTVSVDSITLVNPELRLRQIKNFARPAFDHQPLKQLTLVGFGVEQKVV
;
A
#
# COMPACT_ATOMS: atom_id res chain seq x y z
N MET A 1 -2.62 -20.54 8.07
CA MET A 1 -2.19 -19.75 6.90
C MET A 1 -3.42 -19.14 6.29
N LEU A 2 -3.40 -17.84 6.00
CA LEU A 2 -4.48 -17.12 5.32
C LEU A 2 -4.15 -17.07 3.83
N THR A 3 -5.10 -17.38 2.94
CA THR A 3 -4.88 -17.24 1.50
C THR A 3 -4.95 -15.76 1.10
N ILE A 4 -4.34 -15.42 -0.02
CA ILE A 4 -4.42 -14.05 -0.54
C ILE A 4 -5.86 -13.67 -0.91
N ASP A 5 -6.68 -14.60 -1.43
CA ASP A 5 -8.11 -14.37 -1.67
C ASP A 5 -8.83 -13.94 -0.38
N ALA A 6 -8.67 -14.72 0.70
CA ALA A 6 -9.31 -14.44 1.98
C ALA A 6 -8.80 -13.13 2.61
N PHE A 7 -7.52 -12.78 2.41
CA PHE A 7 -6.98 -11.50 2.84
C PHE A 7 -7.64 -10.34 2.08
N PHE A 8 -7.79 -10.47 0.76
CA PHE A 8 -8.38 -9.42 -0.06
C PHE A 8 -9.89 -9.27 0.20
N ASP A 9 -10.60 -10.38 0.36
CA ASP A 9 -12.01 -10.38 0.76
C ASP A 9 -12.21 -9.68 2.10
N ALA A 10 -11.36 -9.97 3.09
CA ALA A 10 -11.43 -9.32 4.40
C ALA A 10 -11.24 -7.80 4.29
N CYS A 11 -10.36 -7.34 3.39
CA CYS A 11 -10.07 -5.92 3.19
C CYS A 11 -11.24 -5.11 2.61
N ILE A 12 -12.22 -5.74 1.93
CA ILE A 12 -13.39 -5.04 1.38
C ILE A 12 -14.25 -4.47 2.51
N GLY A 13 -14.71 -3.23 2.34
CA GLY A 13 -15.57 -2.52 3.29
C GLY A 13 -14.97 -1.18 3.72
N LYS A 14 -15.59 -0.59 4.74
CA LYS A 14 -15.14 0.68 5.31
C LYS A 14 -14.18 0.43 6.46
N TRP A 15 -13.13 1.23 6.52
CA TRP A 15 -12.12 1.14 7.57
C TRP A 15 -11.81 2.52 8.10
N SER A 16 -11.47 2.60 9.38
CA SER A 16 -10.99 3.81 10.02
C SER A 16 -9.64 3.55 10.66
N ILE A 17 -8.71 4.48 10.53
CA ILE A 17 -7.36 4.38 11.07
C ILE A 17 -6.92 5.69 11.71
N GLU A 18 -6.22 5.58 12.83
CA GLU A 18 -5.31 6.60 13.33
C GLU A 18 -3.88 6.23 12.96
N ARG A 19 -3.20 7.11 12.23
CA ARG A 19 -1.78 6.95 11.89
C ARG A 19 -0.93 7.91 12.70
N THR A 20 0.20 7.42 13.17
CA THR A 20 1.28 8.24 13.72
C THR A 20 2.51 8.11 12.84
N TYR A 21 3.12 9.24 12.49
CA TYR A 21 4.33 9.34 11.69
C TYR A 21 5.47 9.92 12.53
N HIS A 22 6.59 9.21 12.58
CA HIS A 22 7.82 9.62 13.23
C HIS A 22 8.82 10.02 12.15
N TYR A 23 9.17 11.30 12.09
CA TYR A 23 10.19 11.81 11.17
C TYR A 23 11.58 11.71 11.82
N LEU A 24 12.51 11.13 11.07
CA LEU A 24 13.86 10.79 11.51
C LEU A 24 14.96 11.52 10.73
N ASP A 25 14.59 12.34 9.74
CA ASP A 25 15.54 13.18 9.03
C ASP A 25 16.09 14.30 9.94
N GLU A 26 17.32 14.75 9.65
CA GLU A 26 18.02 15.75 10.47
C GLU A 26 17.24 17.07 10.62
N SER A 27 16.40 17.42 9.64
CA SER A 27 15.62 18.66 9.62
C SER A 27 14.32 18.60 10.42
N ALA A 28 13.86 17.39 10.77
CA ALA A 28 12.60 17.14 11.46
C ALA A 28 12.73 16.06 12.55
N THR A 29 13.95 15.79 13.05
CA THR A 29 14.23 14.79 14.08
C THR A 29 13.27 14.96 15.27
N ASN A 30 12.60 13.87 15.68
CA ASN A 30 11.59 13.82 16.76
C ASN A 30 10.27 14.52 16.47
N ARG A 31 10.01 14.97 15.23
CA ARG A 31 8.66 15.38 14.85
C ARG A 31 7.78 14.14 14.79
N ILE A 32 6.70 14.19 15.55
CA ILE A 32 5.61 13.22 15.50
C ILE A 32 4.42 13.95 14.90
N GLU A 33 3.74 13.29 13.97
CA GLU A 33 2.51 13.80 13.37
C GLU A 33 1.44 12.72 13.39
N ARG A 34 0.19 13.12 13.64
CA ARG A 34 -0.97 12.22 13.61
C ARG A 34 -1.91 12.57 12.47
N SER A 35 -2.57 11.54 11.95
CA SER A 35 -3.67 11.72 11.00
C SER A 35 -4.75 10.68 11.21
N HIS A 36 -5.99 11.11 11.10
CA HIS A 36 -7.14 10.23 10.95
C HIS A 36 -7.36 9.92 9.47
N THR A 37 -7.75 8.69 9.12
CA THR A 37 -8.17 8.36 7.75
C THR A 37 -9.34 7.40 7.74
N ASP A 38 -10.37 7.75 6.99
CA ASP A 38 -11.44 6.82 6.63
C ASP A 38 -11.20 6.28 5.22
N TYR A 39 -11.38 4.97 5.05
CA TYR A 39 -11.28 4.25 3.79
C TYR A 39 -12.63 3.69 3.37
N ASP A 40 -12.90 3.71 2.07
CA ASP A 40 -13.96 2.93 1.41
C ASP A 40 -13.32 2.03 0.35
N ILE A 41 -13.23 0.74 0.68
CA ILE A 41 -12.56 -0.28 -0.14
C ILE A 41 -13.62 -1.13 -0.82
N ARG A 42 -13.60 -1.16 -2.15
CA ARG A 42 -14.56 -1.89 -2.97
C ARG A 42 -13.84 -2.80 -3.95
N GLY A 43 -14.53 -3.88 -4.35
CA GLY A 43 -14.07 -4.73 -5.45
C GLY A 43 -13.87 -3.91 -6.74
N LEU A 44 -12.85 -4.26 -7.49
CA LEU A 44 -12.55 -3.60 -8.75
C LEU A 44 -13.42 -4.17 -9.87
N SER A 45 -14.08 -3.31 -10.66
CA SER A 45 -14.84 -3.78 -11.84
C SER A 45 -13.88 -4.29 -12.91
N VAL A 46 -14.40 -5.13 -13.82
CA VAL A 46 -13.60 -5.70 -14.92
C VAL A 46 -13.00 -4.59 -15.80
N GLU A 47 -13.77 -3.54 -16.09
CA GLU A 47 -13.35 -2.41 -16.92
C GLU A 47 -12.24 -1.62 -16.24
N ARG A 48 -12.36 -1.35 -14.94
CA ARG A 48 -11.34 -0.64 -14.16
C ARG A 48 -10.05 -1.46 -14.06
N ARG A 49 -10.17 -2.79 -13.89
CA ARG A 49 -9.03 -3.71 -13.91
C ARG A 49 -8.28 -3.64 -15.24
N GLN A 50 -9.01 -3.78 -16.35
CA GLN A 50 -8.43 -3.69 -17.70
C GLN A 50 -7.74 -2.34 -17.94
N LYS A 51 -8.34 -1.25 -17.45
CA LYS A 51 -7.72 0.07 -17.53
C LYS A 51 -6.40 0.15 -16.75
N VAL A 52 -6.35 -0.33 -15.50
CA VAL A 52 -5.11 -0.33 -14.71
C VAL A 52 -4.02 -1.13 -15.41
N LEU A 53 -4.35 -2.30 -15.96
CA LEU A 53 -3.40 -3.12 -16.73
C LEU A 53 -2.90 -2.40 -17.99
N ALA A 54 -3.80 -1.78 -18.76
CA ALA A 54 -3.45 -1.05 -19.97
C ALA A 54 -2.58 0.18 -19.68
N ASP A 55 -2.93 0.97 -18.67
CA ASP A 55 -2.18 2.17 -18.28
C ASP A 55 -0.77 1.84 -17.76
N ASN A 56 -0.52 0.59 -17.34
CA ASN A 56 0.77 0.13 -16.80
C ASN A 56 1.52 -0.83 -17.75
N ASP A 57 1.19 -0.85 -19.05
CA ASP A 57 1.83 -1.72 -20.06
C ASP A 57 1.82 -3.21 -19.68
N ARG A 58 0.74 -3.66 -19.03
CA ARG A 58 0.48 -5.04 -18.61
C ARG A 58 -0.71 -5.65 -19.35
N SER A 59 -1.07 -5.08 -20.51
CA SER A 59 -2.13 -5.61 -21.38
C SER A 59 -1.82 -7.05 -21.80
N GLY A 60 -2.74 -7.98 -21.54
CA GLY A 60 -2.58 -9.41 -21.85
C GLY A 60 -2.31 -10.30 -20.65
N HIS A 61 -2.20 -9.75 -19.43
CA HIS A 61 -2.24 -10.56 -18.23
C HIS A 61 -3.63 -11.20 -18.05
N THR A 62 -3.68 -12.53 -17.94
CA THR A 62 -4.93 -13.31 -17.86
C THR A 62 -5.06 -14.10 -16.56
N GLU A 63 -4.07 -14.05 -15.67
CA GLU A 63 -4.09 -14.78 -14.41
C GLU A 63 -4.93 -14.05 -13.35
N ALA A 64 -4.98 -14.63 -12.16
CA ALA A 64 -5.71 -14.07 -11.03
C ALA A 64 -5.03 -12.79 -10.54
N ASP A 65 -5.66 -11.65 -10.81
CA ASP A 65 -5.27 -10.37 -10.23
C ASP A 65 -6.08 -10.09 -8.97
N TYR A 66 -5.43 -9.50 -7.97
CA TYR A 66 -6.09 -9.01 -6.77
C TYR A 66 -6.15 -7.50 -6.82
N GLY A 67 -7.27 -6.88 -6.49
CA GLY A 67 -7.36 -5.44 -6.67
C GLY A 67 -8.54 -4.79 -5.96
N PHE A 68 -8.41 -3.50 -5.75
CA PHE A 68 -9.41 -2.67 -5.10
C PHE A 68 -9.61 -1.38 -5.86
N TYR A 69 -10.84 -0.91 -5.83
CA TYR A 69 -11.07 0.53 -5.78
C TYR A 69 -10.90 1.00 -4.34
N LEU A 70 -10.05 2.00 -4.13
CA LEU A 70 -9.79 2.61 -2.83
C LEU A 70 -10.16 4.08 -2.89
N ALA A 71 -11.13 4.51 -2.10
CA ALA A 71 -11.33 5.93 -1.76
C ALA A 71 -10.92 6.17 -0.31
N PHE A 72 -10.38 7.35 -0.04
CA PHE A 72 -10.01 7.73 1.32
C PHE A 72 -10.15 9.23 1.59
N ASP A 73 -10.31 9.54 2.87
CA ASP A 73 -10.39 10.88 3.42
C ASP A 73 -9.47 10.98 4.62
N THR A 74 -8.38 11.73 4.50
CA THR A 74 -7.37 11.91 5.55
C THR A 74 -7.47 13.31 6.12
N LEU A 75 -7.48 13.42 7.44
CA LEU A 75 -7.33 14.68 8.18
C LEU A 75 -6.09 14.60 9.07
N SER A 76 -5.11 15.47 8.85
CA SER A 76 -3.95 15.58 9.74
C SER A 76 -4.29 16.37 11.01
N GLU A 77 -3.49 16.18 12.06
CA GLU A 77 -3.59 16.98 13.30
C GLU A 77 -3.36 18.48 13.07
N ARG A 78 -2.78 18.85 11.92
CA ARG A 78 -2.57 20.24 11.49
C ARG A 78 -3.80 20.84 10.80
N GLY A 79 -4.86 20.06 10.62
CA GLY A 79 -6.08 20.47 9.92
C GLY A 79 -6.00 20.34 8.40
N GLU A 80 -4.95 19.72 7.86
CA GLU A 80 -4.83 19.49 6.42
C GLU A 80 -5.70 18.30 6.03
N ARG A 81 -6.53 18.47 4.99
CA ARG A 81 -7.43 17.42 4.51
C ARG A 81 -7.06 16.99 3.09
N VAL A 82 -6.95 15.69 2.88
CA VAL A 82 -6.71 15.08 1.56
C VAL A 82 -7.78 14.04 1.30
N GLN A 83 -8.49 14.20 0.18
CA GLN A 83 -9.47 13.25 -0.31
C GLN A 83 -9.05 12.76 -1.69
N MET A 84 -9.05 11.46 -1.90
CA MET A 84 -8.63 10.87 -3.17
C MET A 84 -9.24 9.49 -3.36
N ASP A 85 -9.29 9.07 -4.60
CA ASP A 85 -9.55 7.70 -4.97
C ASP A 85 -8.60 7.20 -6.05
N LEU A 86 -8.37 5.89 -6.05
CA LEU A 86 -7.51 5.21 -7.01
C LEU A 86 -7.94 3.75 -7.21
N ASN A 87 -7.56 3.21 -8.36
CA ASN A 87 -7.66 1.79 -8.66
C ASN A 87 -6.29 1.14 -8.47
N ILE A 88 -6.30 0.02 -7.78
CA ILE A 88 -5.10 -0.69 -7.37
C ILE A 88 -5.19 -2.13 -7.85
N LEU A 89 -4.08 -2.66 -8.38
CA LEU A 89 -3.97 -4.05 -8.79
C LEU A 89 -2.67 -4.68 -8.30
N PHE A 90 -2.74 -5.93 -7.92
CA PHE A 90 -1.63 -6.78 -7.51
C PHE A 90 -1.62 -7.96 -8.46
N VAL A 91 -0.58 -8.01 -9.28
CA VAL A 91 -0.40 -8.96 -10.38
C VAL A 91 0.71 -9.93 -10.01
N PRO A 92 0.39 -11.16 -9.57
CA PRO A 92 1.41 -12.16 -9.25
C PRO A 92 2.33 -12.41 -10.45
N THR A 93 3.64 -12.49 -10.19
CA THR A 93 4.64 -12.85 -11.21
C THR A 93 5.47 -14.07 -10.81
N GLY A 94 5.30 -14.56 -9.58
CA GLY A 94 6.02 -15.71 -9.06
C GLY A 94 5.66 -16.04 -7.62
N GLN A 95 6.15 -17.17 -7.16
CA GLN A 95 5.99 -17.64 -5.79
C GLN A 95 7.29 -18.32 -5.34
N ASP A 96 7.74 -18.02 -4.12
CA ASP A 96 8.89 -18.67 -3.50
C ASP A 96 8.58 -19.03 -2.05
N GLY A 97 8.80 -20.29 -1.66
CA GLY A 97 8.56 -20.76 -0.29
C GLY A 97 7.13 -20.53 0.24
N GLY A 98 6.13 -20.42 -0.65
CA GLY A 98 4.75 -20.09 -0.28
C GLY A 98 4.44 -18.60 -0.17
N VAL A 99 5.43 -17.72 -0.36
CA VAL A 99 5.26 -16.28 -0.45
C VAL A 99 4.99 -15.91 -1.91
N LEU A 100 3.87 -15.24 -2.16
CA LEU A 100 3.55 -14.70 -3.48
C LEU A 100 4.30 -13.40 -3.70
N GLU A 101 4.79 -13.18 -4.91
CA GLU A 101 5.42 -11.93 -5.31
C GLU A 101 4.88 -11.45 -6.65
N GLY A 102 4.90 -10.14 -6.85
CA GLY A 102 4.44 -9.61 -8.12
C GLY A 102 4.52 -8.10 -8.21
N ASP A 103 3.84 -7.58 -9.22
CA ASP A 103 3.73 -6.15 -9.46
C ASP A 103 2.55 -5.55 -8.73
N TYR A 104 2.77 -4.38 -8.19
CA TYR A 104 1.77 -3.55 -7.52
C TYR A 104 1.53 -2.32 -8.38
N LEU A 105 0.37 -2.29 -9.03
CA LEU A 105 -0.02 -1.31 -10.03
C LEU A 105 -1.05 -0.35 -9.46
N ARG A 106 -0.98 0.90 -9.91
CA ARG A 106 -1.97 1.93 -9.62
C ARG A 106 -2.30 2.68 -10.92
N ASP A 107 -3.54 3.12 -11.07
CA ASP A 107 -3.90 4.05 -12.14
C ASP A 107 -3.37 5.48 -11.88
N ARG A 108 -3.22 5.87 -10.61
CA ARG A 108 -2.64 7.14 -10.16
C ARG A 108 -1.82 6.94 -8.88
N ALA A 109 -0.68 7.63 -8.74
CA ALA A 109 0.13 7.64 -7.52
C ALA A 109 0.00 8.98 -6.76
N TYR A 110 0.30 8.93 -5.45
CA TYR A 110 0.17 10.05 -4.51
C TYR A 110 1.10 11.23 -4.83
N GLU A 111 2.34 10.91 -5.25
CA GLU A 111 3.41 11.90 -5.49
C GLU A 111 3.70 12.11 -6.98
N GLU A 112 3.35 11.14 -7.83
CA GLU A 112 3.70 11.15 -9.24
C GLU A 112 2.41 10.93 -10.06
N ALA A 113 2.04 11.90 -10.89
CA ALA A 113 0.85 11.85 -11.75
C ALA A 113 1.04 10.90 -12.95
N ARG A 114 1.64 9.73 -12.72
CA ARG A 114 1.97 8.71 -13.72
C ARG A 114 1.66 7.31 -13.16
N PRO A 115 1.31 6.36 -14.02
CA PRO A 115 1.27 4.95 -13.68
C PRO A 115 2.59 4.53 -13.01
N MET A 116 2.48 3.76 -11.93
CA MET A 116 3.63 3.40 -11.11
C MET A 116 3.61 1.91 -10.86
N VAL A 117 4.63 1.23 -11.39
CA VAL A 117 4.88 -0.19 -11.14
C VAL A 117 5.77 -0.31 -9.92
N ALA A 118 5.17 -0.73 -8.82
CA ALA A 118 5.86 -1.12 -7.60
C ALA A 118 5.87 -2.64 -7.47
N ARG A 119 6.46 -3.17 -6.38
CA ARG A 119 6.49 -4.61 -6.11
C ARG A 119 5.70 -4.94 -4.87
N PHE A 120 5.01 -6.08 -4.86
CA PHE A 120 4.43 -6.63 -3.64
C PHE A 120 4.99 -8.01 -3.30
N ARG A 121 4.87 -8.35 -2.02
CA ARG A 121 5.02 -9.70 -1.49
C ARG A 121 3.86 -10.00 -0.55
N TYR A 122 3.32 -11.21 -0.60
CA TYR A 122 2.30 -11.67 0.34
C TYR A 122 2.77 -12.93 1.06
N ASP A 123 2.86 -12.86 2.39
CA ASP A 123 3.20 -13.98 3.26
C ASP A 123 1.91 -14.53 3.93
N PRO A 124 1.44 -15.72 3.52
CA PRO A 124 0.21 -16.32 4.06
C PRO A 124 0.36 -16.81 5.51
N THR A 125 1.60 -17.00 6.00
CA THR A 125 1.87 -17.41 7.39
C THR A 125 1.71 -16.23 8.33
N ARG A 126 2.07 -15.03 7.86
CA ARG A 126 1.95 -13.78 8.62
C ARG A 126 0.67 -13.01 8.33
N ALA A 127 -0.09 -13.41 7.31
CA ALA A 127 -1.19 -12.61 6.75
C ALA A 127 -0.74 -11.17 6.46
N GLU A 128 0.44 -11.05 5.84
CA GLU A 128 1.10 -9.77 5.59
C GLU A 128 1.20 -9.50 4.09
N LEU A 129 0.69 -8.35 3.67
CA LEU A 129 0.91 -7.78 2.34
C LEU A 129 1.93 -6.65 2.45
N LEU A 130 3.10 -6.85 1.85
CA LEU A 130 4.21 -5.90 1.80
C LEU A 130 4.29 -5.26 0.42
N MET A 131 4.28 -3.95 0.34
CA MET A 131 4.41 -3.17 -0.89
C MET A 131 5.68 -2.33 -0.83
N THR A 132 6.52 -2.42 -1.86
CA THR A 132 7.74 -1.61 -1.98
C THR A 132 7.63 -0.72 -3.21
N THR A 133 7.54 0.59 -2.94
CA THR A 133 7.42 1.63 -3.96
C THR A 133 8.69 2.45 -4.02
N ARG A 134 9.18 2.71 -5.24
CA ARG A 134 10.45 3.36 -5.51
C ARG A 134 10.22 4.74 -6.15
N TYR A 135 9.94 5.75 -5.33
CA TYR A 135 9.80 7.14 -5.77
C TYR A 135 11.15 7.76 -6.15
N THR A 136 11.08 8.94 -6.75
CA THR A 136 12.26 9.73 -7.16
C THR A 136 13.25 9.98 -6.02
N ARG A 137 12.77 10.31 -4.81
CA ARG A 137 13.62 10.66 -3.64
C ARG A 137 13.63 9.61 -2.53
N THR A 138 12.66 8.71 -2.52
CA THR A 138 12.41 7.82 -1.38
C THR A 138 12.02 6.44 -1.86
N VAL A 139 12.42 5.42 -1.10
CA VAL A 139 11.86 4.07 -1.20
C VAL A 139 10.90 3.88 -0.03
N SER A 140 9.62 3.66 -0.33
CA SER A 140 8.58 3.44 0.67
C SER A 140 8.26 1.96 0.74
N VAL A 141 8.33 1.41 1.96
CA VAL A 141 7.97 0.03 2.28
C VAL A 141 6.76 0.08 3.19
N ASP A 142 5.61 -0.33 2.67
CA ASP A 142 4.31 -0.30 3.35
C ASP A 142 3.83 -1.74 3.58
N SER A 143 3.54 -2.09 4.82
CA SER A 143 3.08 -3.42 5.20
C SER A 143 1.69 -3.32 5.83
N ILE A 144 0.77 -4.16 5.36
CA ILE A 144 -0.55 -4.36 5.95
C ILE A 144 -0.62 -5.79 6.47
N THR A 145 -0.87 -5.95 7.77
CA THR A 145 -0.98 -7.25 8.43
C THR A 145 -2.40 -7.43 8.95
N LEU A 146 -3.12 -8.45 8.46
CA LEU A 146 -4.48 -8.74 8.92
C LEU A 146 -4.41 -9.52 10.24
N VAL A 147 -4.90 -8.93 11.32
CA VAL A 147 -4.96 -9.59 12.64
C VAL A 147 -6.21 -10.47 12.72
N ASN A 148 -7.33 -9.93 12.24
CA ASN A 148 -8.60 -10.64 12.05
C ASN A 148 -9.42 -9.89 10.97
N PRO A 149 -10.59 -10.40 10.53
CA PRO A 149 -11.36 -9.77 9.44
C PRO A 149 -11.82 -8.32 9.67
N GLU A 150 -11.73 -7.81 10.91
CA GLU A 150 -12.18 -6.47 11.30
C GLU A 150 -11.04 -5.59 11.83
N LEU A 151 -9.80 -6.12 11.92
CA LEU A 151 -8.64 -5.44 12.47
C LEU A 151 -7.39 -5.74 11.66
N ARG A 152 -6.72 -4.70 11.17
CA ARG A 152 -5.41 -4.81 10.52
C ARG A 152 -4.45 -3.75 11.02
N LEU A 153 -3.17 -4.06 10.96
CA LEU A 153 -2.08 -3.15 11.29
C LEU A 153 -1.46 -2.65 10.00
N ARG A 154 -1.07 -1.38 9.98
CA ARG A 154 -0.32 -0.81 8.88
C ARG A 154 0.97 -0.18 9.38
N GLN A 155 2.06 -0.46 8.70
CA GLN A 155 3.36 0.13 9.00
C GLN A 155 4.01 0.62 7.72
N ILE A 156 4.52 1.84 7.74
CA ILE A 156 5.17 2.49 6.60
C ILE A 156 6.59 2.82 7.01
N LYS A 157 7.56 2.47 6.17
CA LYS A 157 8.98 2.83 6.34
C LYS A 157 9.45 3.53 5.09
N ASN A 158 9.86 4.77 5.23
CA ASN A 158 10.45 5.53 4.14
C ASN A 158 11.95 5.60 4.32
N PHE A 159 12.68 5.27 3.26
CA PHE A 159 14.13 5.33 3.19
C PHE A 159 14.56 6.34 2.15
N ALA A 160 15.68 7.03 2.38
CA ALA A 160 16.30 7.83 1.33
C ALA A 160 16.65 6.92 0.12
N ARG A 161 16.42 7.42 -1.11
CA ARG A 161 16.73 6.66 -2.32
C ARG A 161 18.25 6.44 -2.42
N PRO A 162 18.74 5.18 -2.53
CA PRO A 162 20.15 4.95 -2.77
C PRO A 162 20.56 5.43 -4.17
N ALA A 163 21.84 5.73 -4.36
CA ALA A 163 22.38 6.17 -5.65
C ALA A 163 22.22 5.10 -6.74
N PHE A 164 22.26 3.81 -6.36
CA PHE A 164 22.08 2.69 -7.27
C PHE A 164 21.10 1.66 -6.69
N ASP A 165 20.29 1.04 -7.55
CA ASP A 165 19.17 0.18 -7.11
C ASP A 165 19.57 -1.10 -6.37
N HIS A 166 20.78 -1.59 -6.60
CA HIS A 166 21.34 -2.78 -5.96
C HIS A 166 21.89 -2.49 -4.54
N GLN A 167 21.97 -1.23 -4.14
CA GLN A 167 22.46 -0.88 -2.81
C GLN A 167 21.38 -1.08 -1.74
N PRO A 168 21.76 -1.51 -0.53
CA PRO A 168 20.80 -1.69 0.55
C PRO A 168 20.22 -0.35 1.02
N LEU A 169 18.97 -0.39 1.48
CA LEU A 169 18.31 0.75 2.12
C LEU A 169 18.91 0.95 3.52
N LYS A 170 19.65 2.06 3.72
CA LYS A 170 20.37 2.32 4.99
C LYS A 170 19.81 3.47 5.81
N GLN A 171 19.33 4.52 5.15
CA GLN A 171 18.89 5.74 5.82
C GLN A 171 17.36 5.77 5.90
N LEU A 172 16.83 5.39 7.06
CA LEU A 172 15.40 5.49 7.38
C LEU A 172 15.07 6.95 7.72
N THR A 173 14.09 7.54 7.03
CA THR A 173 13.71 8.95 7.19
C THR A 173 12.35 9.13 7.82
N LEU A 174 11.46 8.14 7.72
CA LEU A 174 10.16 8.16 8.38
C LEU A 174 9.69 6.75 8.73
N VAL A 175 9.01 6.64 9.88
CA VAL A 175 8.25 5.46 10.28
C VAL A 175 6.81 5.85 10.58
N GLY A 176 5.87 5.27 9.86
CA GLY A 176 4.44 5.36 10.11
C GLY A 176 3.91 4.08 10.73
N PHE A 177 2.97 4.20 11.67
CA PHE A 177 2.21 3.07 12.22
C PHE A 177 0.74 3.47 12.38
N GLY A 178 -0.17 2.52 12.14
CA GLY A 178 -1.57 2.70 12.45
C GLY A 178 -2.31 1.38 12.63
N VAL A 179 -3.44 1.49 13.32
CA VAL A 179 -4.36 0.38 13.58
C VAL A 179 -5.65 0.68 12.85
N GLU A 180 -5.99 -0.16 11.86
CA GLU A 180 -7.21 0.01 11.06
C GLU A 180 -8.30 -0.92 11.58
N GLN A 181 -9.45 -0.33 11.90
CA GLN A 181 -10.64 -1.04 12.35
C GLN A 181 -11.73 -0.93 11.30
N LYS A 182 -12.43 -2.02 11.07
CA LYS A 182 -13.57 -2.04 10.15
C LYS A 182 -14.73 -1.28 10.79
N VAL A 183 -15.39 -0.44 10.00
CA VAL A 183 -16.53 0.36 10.45
C VAL A 183 -17.81 -0.39 10.08
N VAL A 184 -18.69 -0.59 11.06
CA VAL A 184 -20.00 -1.24 10.91
C VAL A 184 -20.93 -0.41 10.03
#